data_AF-A0AAV3TDL2-F1
#
_entry.id   AF-A0AAV3TDL2-F1
#
_cell.length_a   1.000
_cell.length_b   1.000
_cell.length_c   1.000
_cell.angle_alpha   90.00
_cell.angle_beta   90.00
_cell.angle_gamma   90.00
#
_symmetry.space_group_name_H-M   'P 1'
#
loop_
_entity.id
_entity.type
_entity.pdbx_description
1 polymer ?
#
loop_
_entity_poly.entity_id
_entity_poly.type
_entity_poly.pdbx_seq_one_letter_code
_entity_poly.pdbx_strand_id
1 'polypeptide(L)'
;MAEMLTAAIVAVLVTASFPLYLYGAWIVIDAETVTWDVLIHHLKYIAVALALTTVPMVAWMIPRAFDQWGPMLAVHIFFGLQAYALLLVALTGIVRIFQVKWQSDLYRDPDEDVDINELHEHMSAWRWRLRIGVFGYLLFWLLAYVVGMVRFAYEYLVLARYLP
;
A
#
# COMPACT_ATOMS: atom_id res chain seq x y z
N MET A 1 -4.98 18.25 -24.01
CA MET A 1 -4.60 19.02 -22.81
C MET A 1 -5.24 18.48 -21.53
N ALA A 2 -6.56 18.25 -21.50
CA ALA A 2 -7.25 17.68 -20.33
C ALA A 2 -6.69 16.30 -19.91
N GLU A 3 -6.38 15.42 -20.87
CA GLU A 3 -5.85 14.08 -20.55
C GLU A 3 -4.48 14.10 -19.86
N MET A 4 -3.57 14.96 -20.34
CA MET A 4 -2.26 15.16 -19.72
C MET A 4 -2.40 15.71 -18.30
N LEU A 5 -3.34 16.65 -18.09
CA LEU A 5 -3.62 17.18 -16.76
C LEU A 5 -4.13 16.08 -15.81
N THR A 6 -5.07 15.25 -16.26
CA THR A 6 -5.54 14.11 -15.44
C THR A 6 -4.42 13.13 -15.14
N ALA A 7 -3.59 12.77 -16.13
CA ALA A 7 -2.46 11.88 -15.93
C ALA A 7 -1.43 12.47 -14.93
N ALA A 8 -1.16 13.78 -15.00
CA ALA A 8 -0.29 14.46 -14.06
C ALA A 8 -0.88 14.49 -12.65
N ILE A 9 -2.18 14.74 -12.50
CA ILE A 9 -2.88 14.66 -11.20
C ILE A 9 -2.74 13.24 -10.63
N VAL A 10 -3.00 12.20 -11.42
CA VAL A 10 -2.83 10.80 -10.99
C VAL A 10 -1.38 10.54 -10.54
N ALA A 11 -0.39 10.95 -11.33
CA ALA A 11 1.02 10.78 -10.98
C ALA A 11 1.36 11.48 -9.64
N VAL A 12 0.85 12.68 -9.41
CA VAL A 12 1.03 13.42 -8.14
C VAL A 12 0.35 12.69 -6.99
N LEU A 13 -0.89 12.23 -7.15
CA LEU A 13 -1.62 11.50 -6.10
C LEU A 13 -0.88 10.23 -5.69
N VAL A 14 -0.48 9.40 -6.67
CA VAL A 14 0.27 8.16 -6.38
C VAL A 14 1.63 8.49 -5.76
N THR A 15 2.35 9.50 -6.25
CA THR A 15 3.62 9.94 -5.65
C THR A 15 3.44 10.37 -4.19
N ALA A 16 2.38 11.14 -3.89
CA ALA A 16 2.07 11.62 -2.55
C ALA A 16 1.72 10.49 -1.56
N SER A 17 1.32 9.31 -2.05
CA SER A 17 1.09 8.15 -1.19
C SER A 17 2.37 7.59 -0.55
N PHE A 18 3.53 7.74 -1.20
CA PHE A 18 4.80 7.20 -0.72
C PHE A 18 5.23 7.71 0.66
N PRO A 19 5.34 9.05 0.91
CA PRO A 19 5.71 9.54 2.23
C PRO A 19 4.70 9.14 3.31
N LEU A 20 3.42 8.95 2.96
CA LEU A 20 2.40 8.48 3.91
C LEU A 20 2.59 7.00 4.27
N TYR A 21 3.03 6.15 3.34
CA TYR A 21 3.42 4.77 3.66
C TYR A 21 4.62 4.74 4.61
N LEU A 22 5.64 5.55 4.34
CA LEU A 22 6.83 5.62 5.19
C LEU A 22 6.49 6.13 6.59
N TYR A 23 5.72 7.22 6.69
CA TYR A 23 5.31 7.77 7.98
C TYR A 23 4.39 6.82 8.75
N GLY A 24 3.42 6.21 8.05
CA GLY A 24 2.56 5.17 8.61
C GLY A 24 3.37 4.01 9.19
N ALA A 25 4.34 3.49 8.44
CA ALA A 25 5.21 2.42 8.92
C ALA A 25 6.08 2.85 10.11
N TRP A 26 6.64 4.06 10.07
CA TRP A 26 7.46 4.62 11.15
C TRP A 26 6.71 4.66 12.48
N ILE A 27 5.44 5.10 12.50
CA ILE A 27 4.60 5.12 13.73
C ILE A 27 4.58 3.77 14.46
N VAL A 28 4.53 2.66 13.73
CA VAL A 28 4.44 1.31 14.32
C VAL A 28 5.81 0.76 14.70
N ILE A 29 6.86 1.16 13.99
CA ILE A 29 8.24 0.73 14.27
C ILE A 29 8.81 1.45 15.48
N ASP A 30 8.47 2.73 15.65
CA ASP A 30 8.95 3.58 16.74
C ASP A 30 8.23 3.30 18.07
N ALA A 31 7.00 2.77 18.01
CA ALA A 31 6.23 2.44 19.20
C ALA A 31 6.72 1.12 19.85
N GLU A 32 7.04 1.17 21.15
CA GLU A 32 7.37 -0.01 21.96
C GLU A 32 6.17 -0.98 22.06
N THR A 33 4.97 -0.43 22.31
CA THR A 33 3.71 -1.18 22.34
C THR A 33 2.66 -0.58 21.41
N VAL A 34 1.98 -1.44 20.64
CA VAL A 34 0.93 -1.00 19.72
C VAL A 34 -0.41 -0.92 20.45
N THR A 35 -0.68 0.25 21.04
CA THR A 35 -1.95 0.60 21.69
C THR A 35 -3.03 0.98 20.66
N TRP A 36 -4.27 1.19 21.12
CA TRP A 36 -5.36 1.64 20.24
C TRP A 36 -5.06 2.98 19.57
N ASP A 37 -4.51 3.94 20.31
CA ASP A 37 -4.19 5.27 19.77
C ASP A 37 -3.10 5.22 18.72
N VAL A 38 -2.05 4.41 18.94
CA VAL A 38 -0.99 4.16 17.96
C VAL A 38 -1.55 3.50 16.70
N LEU A 39 -2.42 2.48 16.87
CA LEU A 39 -3.06 1.79 15.74
C LEU A 39 -3.92 2.76 14.90
N ILE A 40 -4.76 3.56 15.54
CA ILE A 40 -5.61 4.54 14.84
C ILE A 40 -4.76 5.63 14.18
N HIS A 41 -3.68 6.07 14.83
CA HIS A 41 -2.74 7.03 14.24
C HIS A 41 -2.10 6.45 12.97
N HIS A 42 -1.55 5.23 13.03
CA HIS A 42 -1.03 4.51 11.86
C HIS A 42 -2.06 4.38 10.74
N LEU A 43 -3.27 3.92 11.07
CA LEU A 43 -4.32 3.64 10.09
C LEU A 43 -4.78 4.90 9.35
N LYS A 44 -4.77 6.08 9.99
CA LYS A 44 -5.09 7.35 9.30
C LYS A 44 -4.17 7.61 8.12
N TYR A 45 -2.86 7.39 8.27
CA TYR A 45 -1.89 7.60 7.19
C TYR A 45 -1.95 6.49 6.14
N ILE A 46 -2.03 5.23 6.56
CA ILE A 46 -2.09 4.10 5.63
C ILE A 46 -3.38 4.12 4.81
N ALA A 47 -4.53 4.47 5.42
CA ALA A 47 -5.79 4.57 4.69
C ALA A 47 -5.75 5.66 3.62
N VAL A 48 -5.19 6.84 3.93
CA VAL A 48 -5.03 7.93 2.95
C VAL A 48 -4.03 7.52 1.86
N ALA A 49 -2.90 6.92 2.21
CA ALA A 49 -1.93 6.40 1.25
C ALA A 49 -2.57 5.39 0.27
N LEU A 50 -3.33 4.43 0.82
CA LEU A 50 -4.06 3.44 0.03
C LEU A 50 -5.13 4.08 -0.85
N ALA A 51 -5.85 5.09 -0.37
CA ALA A 51 -6.83 5.81 -1.17
C ALA A 51 -6.17 6.56 -2.34
N LEU A 52 -5.05 7.26 -2.08
CA LEU A 52 -4.31 8.02 -3.09
C LEU A 52 -3.73 7.14 -4.21
N THR A 53 -3.49 5.85 -3.96
CA THR A 53 -3.05 4.91 -5.01
C THR A 53 -4.21 4.11 -5.62
N THR A 54 -5.15 3.64 -4.80
CA THR A 54 -6.18 2.70 -5.23
C THR A 54 -7.32 3.40 -5.97
N VAL A 55 -7.70 4.61 -5.54
CA VAL A 55 -8.77 5.36 -6.20
C VAL A 55 -8.38 5.74 -7.63
N PRO A 56 -7.20 6.35 -7.91
CA PRO A 56 -6.80 6.61 -9.29
C PRO A 56 -6.65 5.33 -10.11
N MET A 57 -6.13 4.27 -9.50
CA MET A 57 -6.00 2.97 -10.17
C MET A 57 -7.36 2.45 -10.64
N VAL A 58 -8.35 2.33 -9.75
CA VAL A 58 -9.66 1.75 -10.07
C VAL A 58 -10.52 2.69 -10.91
N ALA A 59 -10.53 3.98 -10.59
CA ALA A 59 -11.41 4.95 -11.23
C ALA A 59 -10.89 5.43 -12.59
N TRP A 60 -9.59 5.34 -12.86
CA TRP A 60 -9.00 5.92 -14.07
C TRP A 60 -8.04 5.00 -14.81
N MET A 61 -7.10 4.35 -14.13
CA MET A 61 -6.07 3.53 -14.82
C MET A 61 -6.63 2.23 -15.38
N ILE A 62 -7.41 1.48 -14.58
CA ILE A 62 -8.00 0.19 -14.98
C ILE A 62 -8.94 0.34 -16.18
N PRO A 63 -9.90 1.29 -16.19
CA PRO A 63 -10.78 1.48 -17.34
C PRO A 63 -10.03 1.75 -18.65
N ARG A 64 -8.89 2.44 -18.58
CA ARG A 64 -8.08 2.82 -19.76
C ARG A 64 -7.04 1.78 -20.14
N ALA A 65 -6.77 0.80 -19.28
CA ALA A 65 -5.73 -0.20 -19.51
C ALA A 65 -5.99 -1.02 -20.78
N PHE A 66 -7.26 -1.25 -21.13
CA PHE A 66 -7.62 -2.02 -22.33
C PHE A 66 -7.37 -1.24 -23.63
N ASP A 67 -7.50 0.08 -23.61
CA ASP A 67 -7.29 0.93 -24.79
C ASP A 67 -5.79 1.25 -25.02
N GLN A 68 -4.96 1.12 -23.99
CA GLN A 68 -3.55 1.51 -23.97
C GLN A 68 -2.60 0.31 -23.88
N TRP A 69 -3.01 -0.84 -24.42
CA TRP A 69 -2.25 -2.06 -24.28
C TRP A 69 -0.83 -1.95 -24.87
N GLY A 70 0.16 -2.41 -24.11
CA GLY A 70 1.55 -2.39 -24.54
C GLY A 70 2.49 -3.07 -23.55
N PRO A 71 3.74 -3.36 -23.93
CA PRO A 71 4.69 -4.10 -23.09
C PRO A 71 4.94 -3.45 -21.72
N MET A 72 5.10 -2.12 -21.68
CA MET A 72 5.28 -1.40 -20.41
C MET A 72 4.03 -1.42 -19.53
N LEU A 73 2.83 -1.36 -20.12
CA LEU A 73 1.59 -1.50 -19.35
C LEU A 73 1.50 -2.90 -18.73
N ALA A 74 1.85 -3.95 -19.48
CA ALA A 74 1.83 -5.32 -18.96
C ALA A 74 2.76 -5.48 -17.74
N VAL A 75 3.97 -4.92 -17.79
CA VAL A 75 4.91 -4.92 -16.65
C VAL A 75 4.34 -4.12 -15.45
N HIS A 76 3.75 -2.96 -15.72
CA HIS A 76 3.12 -2.14 -14.68
C HIS A 76 1.97 -2.88 -13.98
N ILE A 77 1.07 -3.50 -14.76
CA ILE A 77 -0.03 -4.31 -14.25
C ILE A 77 0.49 -5.50 -13.45
N PHE A 78 1.53 -6.20 -13.94
CA PHE A 78 2.12 -7.33 -13.25
C PHE A 78 2.57 -6.94 -11.84
N PHE A 79 3.38 -5.88 -11.71
CA PHE A 79 3.84 -5.42 -10.39
C PHE A 79 2.70 -4.90 -9.53
N GLY A 80 1.73 -4.18 -10.11
CA GLY A 80 0.53 -3.72 -9.39
C GLY A 80 -0.25 -4.90 -8.80
N LEU A 81 -0.52 -5.93 -9.59
CA LEU A 81 -1.22 -7.14 -9.12
C LEU A 81 -0.47 -7.85 -8.01
N GLN A 82 0.86 -7.98 -8.12
CA GLN A 82 1.67 -8.58 -7.06
C GLN A 82 1.62 -7.76 -5.76
N ALA A 83 1.61 -6.42 -5.86
CA ALA A 83 1.47 -5.55 -4.70
C ALA A 83 0.15 -5.85 -3.97
N TYR A 84 -0.99 -5.79 -4.67
CA TYR A 84 -2.30 -6.03 -4.04
C TYR A 84 -2.46 -7.48 -3.56
N ALA A 85 -1.86 -8.46 -4.23
CA ALA A 85 -1.84 -9.84 -3.74
C ALA A 85 -1.11 -9.96 -2.38
N LEU A 86 0.04 -9.29 -2.22
CA LEU A 86 0.80 -9.30 -0.97
C LEU A 86 0.12 -8.46 0.12
N LEU A 87 -0.60 -7.40 -0.26
CA LEU A 87 -1.49 -6.67 0.65
C LEU A 87 -2.59 -7.59 1.20
N LEU A 88 -3.20 -8.42 0.36
CA LEU A 88 -4.17 -9.43 0.82
C LEU A 88 -3.53 -10.43 1.78
N VAL A 89 -2.29 -10.89 1.52
CA VAL A 89 -1.55 -11.73 2.47
C VAL A 89 -1.35 -11.01 3.81
N ALA A 90 -0.97 -9.73 3.80
CA ALA A 90 -0.86 -8.94 5.03
C ALA A 90 -2.20 -8.85 5.78
N LEU A 91 -3.29 -8.61 5.05
CA LEU A 91 -4.64 -8.53 5.60
C LEU A 91 -5.07 -9.83 6.30
N THR A 92 -4.74 -10.99 5.73
CA THR A 92 -5.03 -12.28 6.39
C THR A 92 -4.31 -12.46 7.73
N GLY A 93 -3.12 -11.86 7.88
CA GLY A 93 -2.37 -11.87 9.13
C GLY A 93 -2.92 -10.88 10.15
N ILE A 94 -3.07 -9.61 9.76
CA ILE A 94 -3.49 -8.54 10.68
C ILE A 94 -4.90 -8.76 11.23
N VAL A 95 -5.86 -9.26 10.44
CA VAL A 95 -7.24 -9.50 10.91
C VAL A 95 -7.25 -10.50 12.06
N ARG A 96 -6.42 -11.56 11.97
CA ARG A 96 -6.32 -12.57 13.03
C ARG A 96 -5.65 -12.02 14.29
N ILE A 97 -4.55 -11.27 14.13
CA ILE A 97 -3.85 -10.61 15.25
C ILE A 97 -4.80 -9.64 15.96
N PHE A 98 -5.54 -8.84 15.19
CA PHE A 98 -6.51 -7.88 15.71
C PHE A 98 -7.62 -8.57 16.51
N GLN A 99 -8.20 -9.64 15.96
CA GLN A 99 -9.24 -10.42 16.65
C GLN A 99 -8.78 -10.94 18.02
N VAL A 100 -7.56 -11.49 18.09
CA VAL A 100 -7.01 -12.00 19.36
C VAL A 100 -6.74 -10.86 20.34
N LYS A 101 -6.05 -9.79 19.91
CA LYS A 101 -5.77 -8.64 20.78
C LYS A 101 -7.04 -7.96 21.29
N TRP A 102 -8.10 -7.92 20.49
CA TRP A 102 -9.41 -7.40 20.89
C TRP A 102 -10.09 -8.29 21.93
N GLN A 103 -10.04 -9.60 21.76
CA GLN A 103 -10.65 -10.55 22.71
C GLN A 103 -9.92 -10.58 24.06
N SER A 104 -8.62 -10.29 24.08
CA SER A 104 -7.79 -10.24 25.29
C SER A 104 -7.72 -8.85 25.95
N ASP A 105 -8.52 -7.87 25.48
CA ASP A 105 -8.56 -6.46 25.94
C ASP A 105 -7.20 -5.70 25.93
N LEU A 106 -6.19 -6.23 25.23
CA LEU A 106 -4.82 -5.69 25.16
C LEU A 106 -4.68 -4.38 24.39
N TYR A 107 -5.75 -3.88 23.80
CA TYR A 107 -5.79 -2.54 23.22
C TYR A 107 -6.21 -1.46 24.24
N ARG A 108 -6.87 -1.88 25.33
CA ARG A 108 -7.41 -1.00 26.38
C ARG A 108 -6.59 -1.05 27.67
N ASP A 109 -6.10 -2.24 28.02
CA ASP A 109 -5.20 -2.47 29.16
C ASP A 109 -3.96 -3.25 28.67
N PRO A 110 -2.98 -2.55 28.06
CA PRO A 110 -1.77 -3.17 27.57
C PRO A 110 -0.87 -3.56 28.74
N ASP A 111 -0.99 -4.80 29.21
CA ASP A 111 -0.06 -5.37 30.18
C ASP A 111 1.30 -5.63 29.48
N GLU A 112 2.31 -4.82 29.79
CA GLU A 112 3.62 -4.80 29.10
C GLU A 112 4.39 -6.13 29.23
N ASP A 113 4.06 -6.95 30.24
CA ASP A 113 4.73 -8.21 30.54
C ASP A 113 4.14 -9.43 29.80
N VAL A 114 3.06 -9.26 29.01
CA VAL A 114 2.44 -10.38 28.28
C VAL A 114 3.09 -10.56 26.89
N ASP A 115 3.80 -11.67 26.68
CA ASP A 115 4.31 -12.01 25.35
C ASP A 115 3.14 -12.27 24.38
N ILE A 116 3.06 -11.44 23.34
CA ILE A 116 2.08 -11.56 22.26
C ILE A 116 2.10 -12.97 21.63
N ASN A 117 3.24 -13.66 21.61
CA ASN A 117 3.37 -15.03 21.13
C ASN A 117 2.58 -16.05 21.96
N GLU A 118 2.39 -15.79 23.25
CA GLU A 118 1.71 -16.69 24.18
C GLU A 118 0.18 -16.55 24.10
N LEU A 119 -0.32 -15.46 23.50
CA LEU A 119 -1.75 -15.23 23.31
C LEU A 119 -2.42 -16.24 22.37
N HIS A 120 -1.67 -16.79 21.41
CA HIS A 120 -2.18 -17.81 20.51
C HIS A 120 -1.05 -18.59 19.84
N GLU A 121 -1.22 -19.91 19.71
CA GLU A 121 -0.27 -20.83 19.06
C GLU A 121 0.17 -20.45 17.63
N HIS A 122 -0.62 -19.62 16.93
CA HIS A 122 -0.39 -19.24 15.53
C HIS A 122 0.07 -17.80 15.37
N MET A 123 0.29 -17.08 16.48
CA MET A 123 0.60 -15.65 16.44
C MET A 123 1.88 -15.34 15.65
N SER A 124 2.92 -16.17 15.81
CA SER A 124 4.19 -16.05 15.08
C SER A 124 3.99 -16.15 13.56
N ALA A 125 3.18 -17.12 13.11
CA ALA A 125 2.84 -17.33 11.71
C ALA A 125 2.04 -16.16 11.12
N TRP A 126 1.10 -15.59 11.87
CA TRP A 126 0.32 -14.43 11.41
C TRP A 126 1.18 -13.16 11.32
N ARG A 127 2.09 -12.92 12.27
CA ARG A 127 3.05 -11.80 12.18
C ARG A 127 3.98 -11.95 11.00
N TRP A 128 4.40 -13.17 10.69
CA TRP A 128 5.23 -13.43 9.52
C TRP A 128 4.52 -13.08 8.21
N ARG A 129 3.25 -13.51 8.06
CA ARG A 129 2.40 -13.16 6.91
C ARG A 129 2.21 -11.64 6.80
N LEU A 130 1.99 -10.96 7.93
CA LEU A 130 1.88 -9.51 7.99
C LEU A 130 3.15 -8.83 7.47
N ARG A 131 4.33 -9.20 8.00
CA ARG A 131 5.62 -8.59 7.64
C ARG A 131 5.97 -8.83 6.17
N ILE A 132 5.88 -10.07 5.69
CA ILE A 132 6.12 -10.39 4.27
C ILE A 132 5.12 -9.63 3.40
N GLY A 133 3.84 -9.63 3.76
CA GLY A 133 2.80 -9.01 2.96
C GLY A 133 3.00 -7.50 2.84
N VAL A 134 3.33 -6.81 3.94
CA VAL A 134 3.59 -5.36 3.93
C VAL A 134 4.88 -5.03 3.17
N PHE A 135 5.98 -5.75 3.43
CA PHE A 135 7.23 -5.53 2.71
C PHE A 135 7.07 -5.78 1.21
N GLY A 136 6.42 -6.90 0.87
CA GLY A 136 6.11 -7.30 -0.49
C GLY A 136 5.23 -6.27 -1.20
N TYR A 137 4.16 -5.81 -0.53
CA TYR A 137 3.31 -4.74 -1.03
C TYR A 137 4.12 -3.49 -1.38
N LEU A 138 4.95 -2.99 -0.46
CA LEU A 138 5.74 -1.78 -0.68
C LEU A 138 6.77 -1.94 -1.81
N LEU A 139 7.45 -3.09 -1.88
CA LEU A 139 8.42 -3.38 -2.93
C LEU A 139 7.75 -3.37 -4.32
N PHE A 140 6.68 -4.14 -4.49
CA PHE A 140 5.99 -4.23 -5.77
C PHE A 140 5.22 -2.96 -6.12
N TRP A 141 4.70 -2.24 -5.13
CA TRP A 141 4.14 -0.90 -5.31
C TRP A 141 5.21 0.06 -5.84
N LEU A 142 6.43 0.05 -5.31
CA LEU A 142 7.52 0.91 -5.77
C LEU A 142 7.96 0.56 -7.20
N LEU A 143 8.06 -0.73 -7.52
CA LEU A 143 8.37 -1.18 -8.88
C LEU A 143 7.27 -0.74 -9.87
N ALA A 144 6.00 -0.94 -9.51
CA ALA A 144 4.88 -0.46 -10.32
C ALA A 144 4.92 1.06 -10.49
N TYR A 145 5.17 1.80 -9.41
CA TYR A 145 5.30 3.26 -9.41
C TYR A 145 6.38 3.73 -10.38
N VAL A 146 7.60 3.17 -10.30
CA VAL A 146 8.70 3.53 -11.20
C VAL A 146 8.32 3.27 -12.66
N VAL A 147 7.75 2.11 -12.97
CA VAL A 147 7.28 1.80 -14.34
C VAL A 147 6.19 2.77 -14.77
N GLY A 148 5.25 3.12 -13.87
CA GLY A 148 4.18 4.09 -14.15
C GLY A 148 4.71 5.49 -14.44
N MET A 149 5.71 5.97 -13.69
CA MET A 149 6.36 7.26 -13.92
C MET A 149 7.15 7.28 -15.21
N VAL A 150 7.86 6.20 -15.54
CA VAL A 150 8.55 6.05 -16.83
C VAL A 150 7.54 6.13 -17.97
N ARG A 151 6.42 5.40 -17.89
CA ARG A 151 5.35 5.48 -18.89
C ARG A 151 4.76 6.87 -19.02
N PHE A 152 4.46 7.54 -17.90
CA PHE A 152 3.98 8.92 -17.91
C PHE A 152 4.95 9.84 -18.65
N ALA A 153 6.24 9.75 -18.37
CA ALA A 153 7.25 10.57 -19.03
C ALA A 153 7.33 10.28 -20.54
N TYR A 154 7.32 9.00 -20.95
CA TYR A 154 7.34 8.64 -22.37
C TYR A 154 6.09 9.11 -23.11
N GLU A 155 4.91 8.81 -22.59
CA GLU A 155 3.63 9.09 -23.25
C GLU A 155 3.31 10.61 -23.28
N TYR A 156 3.55 11.32 -22.18
CA TYR A 156 3.06 12.70 -22.00
C TYR A 156 4.14 13.78 -22.03
N LEU A 157 5.43 13.47 -21.80
CA LEU A 157 6.51 14.47 -21.85
C LEU A 157 7.37 14.35 -23.11
N VAL A 158 7.61 13.13 -23.57
CA VAL A 158 8.43 12.86 -24.77
C VAL A 158 7.55 12.81 -26.01
N LEU A 159 6.61 11.86 -26.10
CA LEU A 159 5.83 11.62 -27.32
C LEU A 159 4.92 12.82 -27.66
N ALA A 160 4.29 13.43 -26.65
CA ALA A 160 3.49 14.64 -26.82
C ALA A 160 4.26 15.85 -27.37
N ARG A 161 5.61 15.82 -27.33
CA ARG A 161 6.47 16.86 -27.90
C ARG A 161 6.71 16.69 -29.41
N TYR A 162 6.50 15.49 -29.94
CA TYR A 162 6.82 15.11 -31.32
C TYR A 162 5.60 14.82 -32.20
N LEU A 163 4.39 14.82 -31.64
CA LEU A 163 3.14 14.73 -32.38
C LEU A 163 2.59 16.16 -32.60
N PRO A 164 2.26 16.56 -33.85
CA PRO A 164 1.78 17.89 -34.20
C PRO A 164 0.37 18.21 -33.67
#